data_AF-A0AA88XNQ3-F1
#
_entry.id   AF-A0AA88XNQ3-F1
#
_cell.length_a   1.000
_cell.length_b   1.000
_cell.length_c   1.000
_cell.angle_alpha   90.00
_cell.angle_beta   90.00
_cell.angle_gamma   90.00
#
_symmetry.space_group_name_H-M   'P 1'
#
loop_
_entity.id
_entity.type
_entity.pdbx_description
1 polymer ?
#
loop_
_entity_poly.entity_id
_entity_poly.type
_entity_poly.pdbx_seq_one_letter_code
_entity_poly.pdbx_strand_id
1 'polypeptide(L)'
;MFDVLCIINFQAKEAFIPEKSQEKEPKPPHEFIRNVWGSSAGAGSGDFHVYRGVRRREYARQKFLTEKFEKDNANHEYHKKLEENQKEAEEKTAKKRAKR
;
A
#
# COMPACT_ATOMS: atom_id res chain seq x y z
N MET A 1 -6.50 29.65 -17.64
CA MET A 1 -6.80 29.99 -19.05
C MET A 1 -5.94 29.23 -20.06
N PHE A 2 -4.69 28.85 -19.73
CA PHE A 2 -3.80 28.11 -20.65
C PHE A 2 -4.17 26.63 -20.86
N ASP A 3 -4.85 25.99 -19.90
CA ASP A 3 -5.14 24.54 -19.97
C ASP A 3 -6.27 24.19 -20.95
N VAL A 4 -7.26 25.07 -21.14
CA VAL A 4 -8.44 24.80 -21.98
C VAL A 4 -8.10 24.91 -23.48
N LEU A 5 -7.18 25.81 -23.86
CA LEU A 5 -6.73 25.98 -25.25
C LEU A 5 -5.86 24.79 -25.75
N CYS A 6 -5.19 24.10 -24.83
CA CYS A 6 -4.34 22.95 -25.13
C CYS A 6 -5.16 21.72 -25.53
N ILE A 7 -6.36 21.54 -24.95
CA ILE A 7 -7.24 20.39 -25.22
C ILE A 7 -7.91 20.51 -26.60
N ILE A 8 -8.24 21.73 -27.03
CA ILE A 8 -8.98 21.97 -28.29
C ILE A 8 -8.11 21.76 -29.55
N ASN A 9 -6.78 21.93 -29.45
CA ASN A 9 -5.83 21.77 -30.57
C ASN A 9 -5.23 20.36 -30.70
N PHE A 10 -5.72 19.37 -29.94
CA PHE A 10 -5.11 18.04 -29.79
C PHE A 10 -5.96 16.92 -30.42
N GLN A 11 -6.37 17.07 -31.68
CA GLN A 11 -7.28 16.13 -32.36
C GLN A 11 -6.65 14.77 -32.75
N ALA A 12 -5.38 14.47 -32.41
CA ALA A 12 -4.69 13.26 -32.90
C ALA A 12 -3.83 12.52 -31.87
N LYS A 13 -3.90 12.85 -30.59
CA LYS A 13 -3.18 12.11 -29.54
C LYS A 13 -4.17 11.76 -28.43
N GLU A 14 -4.16 10.51 -28.01
CA GLU A 14 -5.03 10.03 -26.93
C GLU A 14 -4.74 10.81 -25.63
N ALA A 15 -5.78 11.10 -24.86
CA ALA A 15 -5.63 11.75 -23.57
C ALA A 15 -4.86 10.82 -22.61
N PHE A 16 -3.79 11.33 -22.02
CA PHE A 16 -3.00 10.58 -21.03
C PHE A 16 -3.80 10.44 -19.73
N ILE A 17 -4.38 9.26 -19.52
CA ILE A 17 -4.98 8.87 -18.24
C ILE A 17 -3.89 8.17 -17.43
N PRO A 18 -3.46 8.72 -16.28
CA PRO A 18 -2.45 8.05 -15.47
C PRO A 18 -3.00 6.72 -14.95
N GLU A 19 -2.17 5.68 -15.00
CA GLU A 19 -2.48 4.43 -14.33
C GLU A 19 -2.61 4.63 -12.81
N LYS A 20 -3.32 3.71 -12.15
CA LYS A 20 -3.47 3.74 -10.69
C LYS A 20 -2.10 3.82 -10.02
N SER A 21 -1.96 4.72 -9.05
CA SER A 21 -0.72 4.83 -8.30
C SER A 21 -0.48 3.52 -7.54
N GLN A 22 0.72 2.96 -7.69
CA GLN A 22 1.12 1.81 -6.89
C GLN A 22 1.35 2.26 -5.44
N GLU A 23 0.89 1.45 -4.48
CA GLU A 23 1.20 1.67 -3.09
C GLU A 23 2.72 1.57 -2.89
N LYS A 24 3.28 2.49 -2.09
CA LYS A 24 4.73 2.54 -1.88
C LYS A 24 5.16 1.42 -0.94
N GLU A 25 5.57 0.29 -1.51
CA GLU A 25 6.12 -0.83 -0.76
C GLU A 25 7.59 -0.59 -0.38
N PRO A 26 8.04 -1.07 0.78
CA PRO A 26 9.45 -1.05 1.14
C PRO A 26 10.25 -1.91 0.15
N LYS A 27 11.43 -1.41 -0.24
CA LYS A 27 12.31 -2.16 -1.16
C LYS A 27 12.68 -3.52 -0.55
N PRO A 28 12.67 -4.61 -1.34
CA PRO A 28 13.10 -5.91 -0.85
C PRO A 28 14.58 -5.85 -0.42
N PRO A 29 14.97 -6.64 0.59
CA PRO A 29 16.38 -6.78 0.96
C PRO A 29 17.17 -7.40 -0.19
N HIS A 30 18.47 -7.11 -0.24
CA HIS A 30 19.36 -7.77 -1.19
C HIS A 30 19.56 -9.23 -0.77
N GLU A 31 19.49 -10.14 -1.73
CA GLU A 31 19.66 -11.58 -1.50
C GLU A 31 21.08 -11.92 -1.01
N PHE A 32 22.10 -11.30 -1.61
CA PHE A 32 23.49 -11.52 -1.24
C PHE A 32 24.20 -10.19 -0.96
N ILE A 33 24.86 -10.14 0.20
CA ILE A 33 25.80 -9.06 0.53
C ILE A 33 27.20 -9.59 0.19
N ARG A 34 27.82 -9.01 -0.82
CA ARG A 34 29.13 -9.48 -1.32
C ARG A 34 30.31 -8.99 -0.46
N ASN A 35 30.11 -7.93 0.33
CA ASN A 35 31.16 -7.22 1.05
C ASN A 35 31.00 -7.41 2.57
N VAL A 36 30.97 -8.66 3.02
CA VAL A 36 30.90 -9.01 4.45
C VAL A 36 32.31 -9.27 4.97
N TRP A 37 32.71 -8.56 6.02
CA TRP A 37 33.99 -8.81 6.70
C TRP A 37 33.85 -9.92 7.75
N GLY A 38 34.96 -10.50 8.18
CA GLY A 38 34.97 -11.63 9.11
C GLY A 38 34.26 -11.30 10.44
N SER A 39 33.61 -12.30 11.05
CA SER A 39 32.80 -12.11 12.27
C SER A 39 33.57 -11.60 13.48
N SER A 40 34.90 -11.78 13.49
CA SER A 40 35.81 -11.29 14.54
C SER A 40 36.55 -10.00 14.14
N ALA A 41 36.19 -9.38 13.00
CA ALA A 41 36.74 -8.10 12.60
C ALA A 41 36.26 -6.98 13.56
N GLY A 42 37.12 -6.02 13.85
CA GLY A 42 36.75 -4.84 14.63
C GLY A 42 35.85 -3.88 13.86
N ALA A 43 35.35 -2.85 14.55
CA ALA A 43 34.52 -1.83 13.92
C ALA A 43 35.33 -0.96 12.95
N GLY A 44 34.96 -1.00 11.66
CA GLY A 44 35.49 -0.14 10.62
C GLY A 44 34.83 1.24 10.61
N SER A 45 35.47 2.20 9.94
CA SER A 45 34.95 3.58 9.80
C SER A 45 33.60 3.66 9.05
N GLY A 46 33.31 2.67 8.21
CA GLY A 46 32.06 2.58 7.45
C GLY A 46 30.89 1.92 8.19
N ASP A 47 31.15 1.16 9.25
CA ASP A 47 30.13 0.30 9.88
C ASP A 47 28.99 1.10 10.49
N PHE A 48 29.29 2.29 11.03
CA PHE A 48 28.28 3.21 11.53
C PHE A 48 27.29 3.63 10.43
N HIS A 49 27.78 3.93 9.23
CA HIS A 49 26.92 4.35 8.13
C HIS A 49 26.10 3.19 7.58
N VAL A 50 26.67 1.97 7.56
CA VAL A 50 25.95 0.74 7.21
C VAL A 50 24.80 0.51 8.19
N TYR A 51 25.06 0.52 9.49
CA TYR A 51 24.03 0.37 10.53
C TYR A 51 22.94 1.44 10.41
N ARG A 52 23.32 2.72 10.25
CA ARG A 52 22.35 3.82 10.10
C ARG A 52 21.43 3.61 8.90
N GLY A 53 21.96 3.15 7.77
CA GLY A 53 21.18 2.84 6.57
C GLY A 53 20.25 1.64 6.76
N VAL A 54 20.74 0.55 7.35
CA VAL A 54 19.94 -0.63 7.68
C VAL A 54 18.81 -0.29 8.65
N ARG A 55 19.10 0.43 9.74
CA ARG A 55 18.11 0.84 10.74
C ARG A 55 16.99 1.69 10.14
N ARG A 56 17.35 2.65 9.28
CA ARG A 56 16.34 3.48 8.59
C ARG A 56 15.43 2.65 7.69
N ARG A 57 16.00 1.72 6.92
CA ARG A 57 15.21 0.81 6.06
C ARG A 57 14.27 -0.05 6.90
N GLU A 58 14.77 -0.59 8.00
CA GLU A 58 13.99 -1.47 8.85
C GLU A 58 12.86 -0.74 9.59
N TYR A 59 13.10 0.48 10.08
CA TYR A 59 12.03 1.30 10.67
C TYR A 59 10.94 1.67 9.65
N ALA A 60 11.33 2.02 8.43
CA ALA A 60 10.37 2.29 7.37
C ALA A 60 9.54 1.04 7.03
N ARG A 61 10.18 -0.14 6.99
CA ARG A 61 9.51 -1.43 6.76
C ARG A 61 8.52 -1.78 7.87
N GLN A 62 8.93 -1.64 9.13
CA GLN A 62 8.07 -1.91 10.29
C GLN A 62 6.87 -0.98 10.31
N LYS A 63 7.08 0.32 10.12
CA LYS A 63 6.01 1.31 10.05
C LYS A 63 5.01 0.98 8.93
N PHE A 64 5.48 0.66 7.74
CA PHE A 64 4.62 0.26 6.62
C PHE A 64 3.78 -0.99 6.95
N LEU A 65 4.40 -2.01 7.57
CA LEU A 65 3.69 -3.24 7.93
C LEU A 65 2.59 -2.99 8.96
N THR A 66 2.88 -2.19 9.99
CA THR A 66 1.90 -1.80 11.00
C THR A 66 0.73 -1.04 10.37
N GLU A 67 1.00 -0.02 9.55
CA GLU A 67 -0.05 0.77 8.89
C GLU A 67 -0.89 -0.08 7.93
N LYS A 68 -0.26 -1.01 7.20
CA LYS A 68 -0.97 -1.92 6.30
C LYS A 68 -1.88 -2.86 7.08
N PHE A 69 -1.39 -3.42 8.18
CA PHE A 69 -2.17 -4.30 9.05
C PHE A 69 -3.40 -3.59 9.64
N GLU A 70 -3.22 -2.37 10.15
CA GLU A 70 -4.33 -1.58 10.71
C GLU A 70 -5.41 -1.28 9.66
N LYS A 71 -5.00 -0.89 8.44
CA LYS A 71 -5.93 -0.62 7.34
C LYS A 71 -6.67 -1.88 6.90
N ASP A 72 -5.96 -2.99 6.76
CA ASP A 72 -6.56 -4.27 6.34
C ASP A 72 -7.57 -4.77 7.36
N ASN A 73 -7.24 -4.70 8.66
CA ASN A 73 -8.17 -5.07 9.72
C ASN A 73 -9.42 -4.17 9.74
N ALA A 74 -9.25 -2.84 9.60
CA ALA A 74 -10.38 -1.91 9.54
C ALA A 74 -11.28 -2.17 8.31
N ASN A 75 -10.69 -2.47 7.15
CA ASN A 75 -11.45 -2.83 5.95
C ASN A 75 -12.21 -4.13 6.14
N HIS A 76 -11.58 -5.15 6.72
CA HIS A 76 -12.23 -6.43 6.99
C HIS A 76 -13.42 -6.28 7.95
N GLU A 77 -13.27 -5.51 9.03
CA GLU A 77 -14.37 -5.19 9.95
C GLU A 77 -15.50 -4.43 9.26
N TYR A 78 -15.17 -3.49 8.36
CA TYR A 78 -16.15 -2.74 7.60
C TYR A 78 -16.95 -3.64 6.64
N HIS A 79 -16.27 -4.50 5.88
CA HIS A 79 -16.91 -5.44 4.97
C HIS A 79 -17.81 -6.43 5.71
N LYS A 80 -17.35 -6.94 6.85
CA LYS A 80 -18.17 -7.82 7.69
C LYS A 80 -19.47 -7.15 8.13
N LYS A 81 -19.40 -5.90 8.60
CA LYS A 81 -20.60 -5.12 8.98
C LYS A 81 -21.52 -4.85 7.81
N LEU A 82 -20.99 -4.60 6.61
CA LEU A 82 -21.81 -4.43 5.41
C LEU A 82 -22.58 -5.70 5.05
N GLU A 83 -21.91 -6.86 5.08
CA GLU A 83 -22.55 -8.15 4.80
C GLU A 83 -23.64 -8.49 5.81
N GLU A 84 -23.39 -8.24 7.11
CA GLU A 84 -24.38 -8.43 8.16
C GLU A 84 -25.62 -7.57 7.93
N ASN A 85 -25.43 -6.28 7.63
CA ASN A 85 -26.53 -5.36 7.33
C ASN A 85 -27.32 -5.75 6.07
N GLN A 86 -26.63 -6.23 5.03
CA GLN A 86 -27.27 -6.71 3.80
C GLN A 86 -28.13 -7.94 4.09
N LYS A 87 -27.60 -8.94 4.82
CA LYS A 87 -28.36 -10.14 5.23
C LYS A 87 -29.59 -9.77 6.03
N GLU A 88 -29.47 -8.88 7.02
CA GLU A 88 -30.63 -8.41 7.79
C GLU A 88 -31.69 -7.72 6.93
N ALA A 89 -31.28 -6.89 5.97
CA ALA A 89 -32.19 -6.19 5.07
C ALA A 89 -32.91 -7.18 4.13
N GLU A 90 -32.19 -8.18 3.63
CA GLU A 90 -32.74 -9.26 2.79
C GLU A 90 -33.73 -10.12 3.56
N GLU A 91 -33.41 -10.53 4.80
CA GLU A 91 -34.33 -11.28 5.66
C GLU A 91 -35.62 -10.50 5.95
N LYS A 92 -35.50 -9.21 6.29
CA LYS A 92 -36.65 -8.33 6.54
C LYS A 92 -37.51 -8.18 5.26
N THR A 93 -36.87 -8.07 4.10
CA THR A 93 -37.56 -7.94 2.80
C THR A 93 -38.22 -9.25 2.38
N ALA A 94 -37.57 -10.40 2.58
CA ALA A 94 -38.10 -11.73 2.29
C ALA A 94 -39.32 -12.05 3.16
N LYS A 95 -39.25 -11.76 4.49
CA LYS A 95 -40.38 -11.91 5.41
C LYS A 95 -41.59 -11.05 4.98
N LYS A 96 -41.35 -9.83 4.47
CA LYS A 96 -42.42 -8.96 3.94
C LYS A 96 -42.98 -9.47 2.61
N ARG A 97 -42.13 -10.00 1.73
CA ARG A 97 -42.53 -10.56 0.43
C ARG A 97 -43.38 -11.82 0.60
N ALA A 98 -43.02 -12.72 1.52
CA ALA A 98 -43.78 -13.94 1.79
C ALA A 98 -45.18 -13.69 2.38
N LYS A 99 -45.45 -12.50 2.92
CA LYS A 99 -46.76 -12.10 3.44
C LYS A 99 -47.68 -11.48 2.37
N ARG A 100 -47.15 -11.09 1.22
CA ARG A 100 -47.92 -10.53 0.11
C ARG A 100 -48.30 -11.65 -0.85
#